data_AF-A0A060BZE4-F1
#
_entry.id   AF-A0A060BZE4-F1
#
_cell.length_a   1.000
_cell.length_b   1.000
_cell.length_c   1.000
_cell.angle_alpha   90.00
_cell.angle_beta   90.00
_cell.angle_gamma   90.00
#
_symmetry.space_group_name_H-M   'P 1'
#
loop_
_entity.id
_entity.type
_entity.pdbx_description
1 polymer ?
#
loop_
_entity_poly.entity_id
_entity_poly.type
_entity_poly.pdbx_seq_one_letter_code
_entity_poly.pdbx_strand_id
1 'polypeptide(L)'
;RIVTLAPELDARQQVTKLLVEQGVRVSAGHCNPSLAQLDAAIDAGLTMFTHLGNGCPTKLPRHDNVIQRVLSRADQLLISFIADGIHVPWYALGNYLQAATLQNCFIVSDAISAAGLDREYIDFLGRKSWSTT
;
A
#
# COMPACT_ATOMS: atom_id res chain seq x y z
N ARG A 1 -15.68 -2.57 3.05
CA ARG A 1 -14.69 -3.59 3.45
C ARG A 1 -13.55 -3.56 2.44
N ILE A 2 -12.29 -3.71 2.89
CA ILE A 2 -11.10 -3.66 2.03
C ILE A 2 -10.29 -4.94 2.26
N VAL A 3 -9.69 -5.49 1.20
CA VAL A 3 -8.73 -6.58 1.27
C VAL A 3 -7.46 -6.18 0.53
N THR A 4 -6.31 -6.32 1.18
CA THR A 4 -4.99 -6.09 0.57
C THR A 4 -4.38 -7.42 0.11
N LEU A 5 -3.91 -7.47 -1.14
CA LEU A 5 -3.23 -8.64 -1.72
C LEU A 5 -2.06 -8.23 -2.60
N ALA A 6 -1.19 -9.19 -2.93
CA ALA A 6 -0.10 -9.01 -3.89
C ALA A 6 -0.57 -9.43 -5.31
N PRO A 7 -0.67 -8.50 -6.28
CA PRO A 7 -1.22 -8.81 -7.61
C PRO A 7 -0.46 -9.91 -8.37
N GLU A 8 0.86 -10.01 -8.18
CA GLU A 8 1.69 -11.05 -8.79
C GLU A 8 1.38 -12.47 -8.28
N LEU A 9 0.73 -12.59 -7.12
CA LEU A 9 0.28 -13.88 -6.57
C LEU A 9 -1.14 -14.25 -7.02
N ASP A 10 -1.89 -13.32 -7.59
CA ASP A 10 -3.21 -13.56 -8.21
C ASP A 10 -3.10 -13.52 -9.74
N ALA A 11 -2.23 -14.35 -10.33
CA ALA A 11 -1.87 -14.26 -11.74
C ALA A 11 -3.05 -14.35 -12.73
N ARG A 12 -4.19 -14.94 -12.33
CA ARG A 12 -5.42 -15.05 -13.13
C ARG A 12 -6.51 -14.07 -12.70
N GLN A 13 -6.22 -13.20 -11.74
CA GLN A 13 -7.13 -12.22 -11.15
C GLN A 13 -8.41 -12.85 -10.57
N GLN A 14 -8.34 -14.11 -10.15
CA GLN A 14 -9.51 -14.87 -9.70
C GLN A 14 -9.99 -14.36 -8.35
N VAL A 15 -9.06 -14.08 -7.44
CA VAL A 15 -9.39 -13.56 -6.11
C VAL A 15 -9.89 -12.12 -6.22
N THR A 16 -9.22 -11.31 -7.03
CA THR A 16 -9.61 -9.92 -7.29
C THR A 16 -11.04 -9.85 -7.82
N LYS A 17 -11.37 -10.59 -8.88
CA LYS A 17 -12.72 -10.61 -9.46
C LYS A 17 -13.78 -11.07 -8.45
N LEU A 18 -13.51 -12.16 -7.73
CA LEU A 18 -14.42 -12.68 -6.71
C LEU A 18 -14.73 -11.65 -5.62
N LEU A 19 -13.72 -10.95 -5.12
CA LEU A 19 -13.89 -9.93 -4.08
C LEU A 19 -14.67 -8.71 -4.61
N VAL A 20 -14.38 -8.28 -5.84
CA VAL A 20 -15.08 -7.18 -6.49
C VAL A 20 -16.56 -7.51 -6.71
N GLU A 21 -16.88 -8.73 -7.17
CA GLU A 21 -18.26 -9.23 -7.31
C GLU A 21 -19.02 -9.23 -5.98
N GLN A 22 -18.32 -9.38 -4.85
CA GLN A 22 -18.88 -9.30 -3.50
C GLN A 22 -18.94 -7.88 -2.94
N GLY A 23 -18.61 -6.85 -3.73
CA GLY A 23 -18.57 -5.45 -3.29
C GLY A 23 -17.44 -5.15 -2.30
N VAL A 24 -16.40 -5.99 -2.25
CA VAL A 24 -15.19 -5.76 -1.45
C VAL A 24 -14.20 -4.96 -2.30
N ARG A 25 -13.65 -3.90 -1.72
CA ARG A 25 -12.62 -3.12 -2.40
C ARG A 25 -11.27 -3.82 -2.29
N VAL A 26 -10.62 -4.07 -3.42
CA VAL A 26 -9.32 -4.73 -3.47
C VAL A 26 -8.22 -3.68 -3.54
N SER A 27 -7.20 -3.87 -2.72
CA SER A 27 -5.99 -3.05 -2.67
C SER A 27 -4.75 -3.89 -2.97
N ALA A 28 -3.82 -3.33 -3.73
CA ALA A 28 -2.46 -3.87 -3.83
C ALA A 28 -1.65 -3.49 -2.59
N GLY A 29 -0.74 -4.36 -2.14
CA GLY A 29 0.20 -4.09 -1.05
C GLY A 29 1.07 -5.30 -0.76
N HIS A 30 2.19 -5.11 -0.04
CA HIS A 30 3.17 -6.18 0.24
C HIS A 30 3.65 -6.91 -1.02
N CYS A 31 3.95 -6.15 -2.07
CA CYS A 31 4.02 -6.66 -3.43
C CYS A 31 5.10 -5.95 -4.26
N ASN A 32 5.45 -6.54 -5.39
CA ASN A 32 6.32 -5.98 -6.41
C ASN A 32 5.88 -6.38 -7.83
N PRO A 33 4.62 -6.12 -8.22
CA PRO A 33 4.13 -6.52 -9.52
C PRO A 33 4.85 -5.77 -10.63
N SER A 34 5.04 -6.43 -11.77
CA SER A 34 5.34 -5.76 -13.03
C SER A 34 4.18 -4.85 -13.44
N LEU A 35 4.41 -3.92 -14.38
CA LEU A 35 3.33 -3.08 -14.92
C LEU A 35 2.19 -3.92 -15.49
N ALA A 36 2.50 -4.98 -16.25
CA ALA A 36 1.48 -5.86 -16.83
C ALA A 36 0.62 -6.56 -15.76
N GLN A 37 1.21 -6.95 -14.63
CA GLN A 37 0.48 -7.55 -13.52
C GLN A 37 -0.39 -6.52 -12.78
N LEU A 38 0.12 -5.31 -12.59
CA LEU A 38 -0.64 -4.23 -11.96
C LEU A 38 -1.83 -3.82 -12.85
N ASP A 39 -1.59 -3.63 -14.14
CA ASP A 39 -2.62 -3.27 -15.13
C ASP A 39 -3.69 -4.36 -15.21
N ALA A 40 -3.31 -5.64 -15.28
CA ALA A 40 -4.27 -6.74 -15.27
C ALA A 40 -5.13 -6.79 -14.00
N ALA A 41 -4.57 -6.42 -12.84
CA ALA A 41 -5.33 -6.36 -11.59
C ALA A 41 -6.27 -5.15 -11.55
N ILE A 42 -5.84 -3.99 -12.06
CA ILE A 42 -6.68 -2.80 -12.21
C ILE A 42 -7.87 -3.11 -13.13
N ASP A 43 -7.61 -3.74 -14.29
CA ASP A 43 -8.65 -4.19 -15.22
C ASP A 43 -9.64 -5.18 -14.58
N ALA A 44 -9.18 -5.95 -13.59
CA ALA A 44 -10.01 -6.88 -12.82
C ALA A 44 -10.77 -6.23 -11.65
N GLY A 45 -10.59 -4.93 -11.41
CA GLY A 45 -11.31 -4.14 -10.40
C GLY A 45 -10.51 -3.78 -9.14
N LEU A 46 -9.19 -3.97 -9.14
CA LEU A 46 -8.32 -3.40 -8.11
C LEU A 46 -8.33 -1.87 -8.22
N THR A 47 -8.60 -1.19 -7.11
CA THR A 47 -8.80 0.28 -7.11
C THR A 47 -7.97 1.01 -6.05
N MET A 48 -7.14 0.29 -5.29
CA MET A 48 -6.37 0.88 -4.19
C MET A 48 -4.93 0.37 -4.13
N PHE A 49 -4.04 1.16 -3.53
CA PHE A 49 -2.73 0.72 -3.07
C PHE A 49 -2.56 1.04 -1.58
N THR A 50 -2.10 0.06 -0.80
CA THR A 50 -1.92 0.16 0.66
C THR A 50 -0.53 0.71 0.97
N HIS A 51 -0.47 1.76 1.78
CA HIS A 51 0.70 2.40 2.39
C HIS A 51 1.93 2.48 1.48
N LEU A 52 1.81 3.12 0.32
CA LEU A 52 2.86 3.16 -0.71
C LEU A 52 4.21 3.61 -0.13
N GLY A 53 5.26 2.86 -0.47
CA GLY A 53 6.61 2.99 0.11
C GLY A 53 6.90 1.99 1.22
N ASN A 54 5.86 1.40 1.82
CA ASN A 54 5.94 0.37 2.87
C ASN A 54 5.54 -1.00 2.33
N GLY A 55 6.03 -2.07 2.96
CA GLY A 55 5.81 -3.44 2.47
C GLY A 55 6.42 -3.71 1.08
N CYS A 56 7.29 -2.84 0.59
CA CYS A 56 7.98 -2.98 -0.69
C CYS A 56 9.28 -3.79 -0.51
N PRO A 57 9.89 -4.31 -1.59
CA PRO A 57 11.19 -4.99 -1.51
C PRO A 57 12.27 -4.14 -0.83
N THR A 58 13.12 -4.77 0.00
CA THR A 58 14.20 -4.09 0.74
C THR A 58 15.22 -3.39 -0.18
N LYS A 59 15.42 -3.92 -1.39
CA LYS A 59 16.25 -3.31 -2.43
C LYS A 59 15.36 -2.98 -3.62
N LEU A 60 15.29 -1.70 -3.97
CA LEU A 60 14.54 -1.21 -5.12
C LEU A 60 15.51 -0.72 -6.20
N PRO A 61 15.33 -1.14 -7.47
CA PRO A 61 16.02 -0.50 -8.58
C PRO A 61 15.67 0.98 -8.67
N ARG A 62 16.59 1.80 -9.17
CA ARG A 62 16.44 3.27 -9.18
C ARG A 62 15.17 3.73 -9.91
N HIS A 63 14.85 3.13 -11.06
CA HIS A 63 13.75 3.56 -11.93
C HIS A 63 12.66 2.50 -12.11
N ASP A 64 13.03 1.22 -12.19
CA ASP A 64 12.06 0.12 -12.28
C ASP A 64 11.74 -0.42 -10.89
N ASN A 65 10.83 0.26 -10.18
CA ASN A 65 10.39 -0.18 -8.87
C ASN A 65 8.89 0.04 -8.68
N VAL A 66 8.31 -0.65 -7.69
CA VAL A 66 6.87 -0.60 -7.40
C VAL A 66 6.36 0.82 -7.13
N ILE A 67 7.16 1.70 -6.51
CA ILE A 67 6.76 3.09 -6.25
C ILE A 67 6.54 3.82 -7.57
N GLN A 68 7.49 3.74 -8.50
CA GLN A 68 7.37 4.37 -9.83
C GLN A 68 6.19 3.79 -10.63
N ARG A 69 6.01 2.47 -10.57
CA ARG A 69 4.91 1.79 -11.29
C ARG A 69 3.54 2.20 -10.75
N VAL A 70 3.36 2.25 -9.43
CA VAL A 70 2.09 2.68 -8.81
C VAL A 70 1.81 4.15 -9.07
N LEU A 71 2.81 5.03 -8.91
CA LEU A 71 2.64 6.46 -9.20
C LEU A 71 2.28 6.71 -10.68
N SER A 72 2.80 5.88 -11.61
CA SER A 72 2.44 5.95 -13.04
C SER A 72 1.01 5.50 -13.37
N ARG A 73 0.25 5.02 -12.37
CA ARG A 73 -1.17 4.62 -12.46
C ARG A 73 -2.02 5.33 -11.41
N ALA A 74 -1.52 6.43 -10.87
CA ALA A 74 -2.21 7.13 -9.79
C ALA A 74 -3.56 7.73 -10.20
N ASP A 75 -3.80 7.91 -11.51
CA ASP A 75 -5.10 8.29 -12.06
C ASP A 75 -6.17 7.21 -11.93
N GLN A 76 -5.77 5.95 -11.71
CA GLN A 76 -6.63 4.76 -11.65
C GLN A 76 -6.71 4.15 -10.24
N LEU A 77 -5.90 4.65 -9.29
CA LEU A 77 -5.75 4.07 -7.97
C LEU A 77 -5.97 5.11 -6.86
N LEU A 78 -6.67 4.72 -5.80
CA LEU A 78 -6.61 5.41 -4.53
C LEU A 78 -5.39 4.91 -3.74
N ILE A 79 -4.43 5.78 -3.46
CA ILE A 79 -3.15 5.43 -2.85
C ILE A 79 -3.14 5.89 -1.40
N SER A 80 -2.87 4.96 -0.49
CA SER A 80 -2.75 5.26 0.92
C SER A 80 -1.31 5.54 1.32
N PHE A 81 -1.12 6.43 2.29
CA PHE A 81 0.17 6.74 2.90
C PHE A 81 0.06 6.78 4.43
N ILE A 82 1.15 6.40 5.10
CA ILE A 82 1.33 6.63 6.54
C ILE A 82 2.10 7.94 6.69
N ALA A 83 1.43 8.98 7.19
CA ALA A 83 1.96 10.34 7.24
C ALA A 83 2.51 10.71 8.63
N ASP A 84 3.50 9.96 9.10
CA ASP A 84 4.18 10.19 10.39
C ASP A 84 5.64 10.67 10.25
N GLY A 85 6.17 10.72 9.03
CA GLY A 85 7.55 11.11 8.75
C GLY A 85 8.60 10.04 9.06
N ILE A 86 8.19 8.89 9.62
CA ILE A 86 9.04 7.76 9.98
C ILE A 86 8.92 6.67 8.91
N HIS A 87 7.71 6.29 8.54
CA HIS A 87 7.44 5.30 7.48
C HIS A 87 7.89 5.83 6.11
N VAL A 88 7.62 7.10 5.85
CA VAL A 88 8.09 7.82 4.66
C VAL A 88 8.61 9.18 5.11
N PRO A 89 9.89 9.53 4.85
CA PRO A 89 10.41 10.84 5.14
C PRO A 89 9.57 11.94 4.46
N TRP A 90 9.38 13.08 5.14
CA TRP A 90 8.47 14.15 4.67
C TRP A 90 8.74 14.62 3.23
N TYR A 91 10.00 14.73 2.83
CA TYR A 91 10.36 15.14 1.46
C TYR A 91 9.90 14.12 0.41
N ALA A 92 9.98 12.82 0.73
CA ALA A 92 9.55 11.75 -0.17
C ALA A 92 8.03 11.66 -0.21
N LEU A 93 7.36 11.79 0.94
CA LEU A 93 5.91 11.84 1.01
C LEU A 93 5.36 13.01 0.18
N GLY A 94 5.97 14.20 0.28
CA GLY A 94 5.61 15.35 -0.55
C GLY A 94 5.70 15.05 -2.05
N ASN A 95 6.78 14.39 -2.49
CA ASN A 95 6.94 13.97 -3.89
C ASN A 95 5.85 12.97 -4.31
N TYR A 96 5.52 12.00 -3.46
CA TYR A 96 4.51 11.00 -3.76
C TYR A 96 3.12 11.61 -3.86
N LEU A 97 2.74 12.49 -2.94
CA LEU A 97 1.46 13.18 -2.96
C LEU A 97 1.28 14.06 -4.20
N GLN A 98 2.35 14.75 -4.63
CA GLN A 98 2.33 15.54 -5.86
C GLN A 98 2.17 14.66 -7.10
N ALA A 99 2.95 13.58 -7.19
CA ALA A 99 2.90 12.65 -8.32
C ALA A 99 1.57 11.90 -8.40
N ALA A 100 1.00 11.52 -7.25
CA ALA A 100 -0.25 10.78 -7.18
C ALA A 100 -1.50 11.65 -7.32
N THR A 101 -1.36 12.97 -7.20
CA THR A 101 -2.44 13.95 -7.04
C THR A 101 -3.26 13.77 -5.75
N LEU A 102 -3.56 14.88 -5.07
CA LEU A 102 -4.17 14.83 -3.74
C LEU A 102 -5.55 14.16 -3.72
N GLN A 103 -6.33 14.28 -4.80
CA GLN A 103 -7.66 13.66 -4.89
C GLN A 103 -7.61 12.12 -4.88
N ASN A 104 -6.48 11.53 -5.26
CA ASN A 104 -6.29 10.09 -5.30
C ASN A 104 -5.45 9.59 -4.11
N CYS A 105 -5.18 10.45 -3.13
CA CYS A 105 -4.43 10.12 -1.94
C CYS A 105 -5.33 10.09 -0.70
N PHE A 106 -5.04 9.18 0.23
CA PHE A 106 -5.64 9.22 1.57
C PHE A 106 -4.64 8.77 2.63
N ILE A 107 -4.84 9.23 3.87
CA ILE A 107 -3.92 8.96 4.97
C ILE A 107 -4.48 7.86 5.85
N VAL A 108 -3.59 6.95 6.26
CA VAL A 108 -3.87 5.90 7.24
C VAL A 108 -2.85 6.01 8.37
N SER A 109 -3.24 5.60 9.58
CA SER A 109 -2.28 5.52 10.69
C SER A 109 -1.42 4.26 10.62
N ASP A 110 -1.99 3.16 10.10
CA ASP A 110 -1.45 1.80 10.24
C ASP A 110 -1.04 1.46 11.69
N ALA A 111 -1.78 2.05 12.64
CA ALA A 111 -1.51 1.93 14.04
C ALA A 111 -1.78 0.51 14.53
N ILE A 112 -0.85 -0.02 15.31
CA ILE A 112 -1.05 -1.25 16.09
C ILE A 112 -1.57 -0.91 17.49
N SER A 113 -1.88 -1.92 18.31
CA SER A 113 -2.43 -1.75 19.66
C SER A 113 -1.53 -0.96 20.63
N ALA A 114 -0.28 -0.70 20.27
CA ALA A 114 0.64 0.13 21.04
C ALA A 114 0.40 1.64 20.88
N ALA A 115 -0.37 2.07 19.87
CA ALA A 115 -0.58 3.48 19.62
C ALA A 115 -1.28 4.16 20.81
N GLY A 116 -0.72 5.28 21.28
CA GLY A 116 -1.23 6.03 22.43
C GLY A 116 -0.88 5.44 23.80
N LEU A 117 -0.11 4.35 23.86
CA LEU A 117 0.46 3.85 25.11
C LEU A 117 1.81 4.50 25.39
N ASP A 118 2.09 4.80 26.67
CA ASP A 118 3.45 5.09 27.13
C ASP A 118 4.33 3.87 26.85
N ARG A 119 5.60 4.09 26.48
CA ARG A 119 6.55 3.11 25.92
C ARG A 119 6.53 1.73 26.60
N GLU A 120 5.56 0.92 26.22
CA GLU A 120 5.31 -0.42 26.72
C GLU A 120 5.45 -1.42 25.58
N TYR A 121 5.80 -2.65 25.97
CA TYR A 121 5.88 -3.76 25.04
C TYR A 121 4.49 -4.32 24.80
N ILE A 122 4.19 -4.54 23.53
CA ILE A 122 3.07 -5.39 23.14
C ILE A 122 3.57 -6.57 22.31
N ASP A 123 2.86 -7.69 22.42
CA ASP A 123 3.00 -8.79 21.49
C ASP A 123 2.15 -8.47 20.24
N PHE A 124 2.82 -8.36 19.09
CA PHE A 124 2.20 -8.26 17.79
C PHE A 124 2.62 -9.46 16.94
N LEU A 125 1.70 -10.42 16.76
CA LEU A 125 1.91 -11.64 15.97
C LEU A 125 3.14 -12.46 16.41
N GLY A 126 3.36 -12.59 17.71
CA GLY A 126 4.46 -13.36 18.30
C GLY A 126 5.79 -12.60 18.33
N ARG A 127 5.78 -11.28 18.10
CA ARG A 127 6.96 -10.42 18.13
C ARG A 127 6.75 -9.23 19.07
N LYS A 128 7.81 -8.86 19.77
CA LYS A 128 7.82 -7.63 20.59
C LYS A 128 7.81 -6.41 19.68
N SER A 129 6.78 -5.58 19.83
CA SER A 129 6.68 -4.27 19.18
C SER A 129 6.60 -3.16 20.23
N TRP A 130 7.08 -1.98 19.87
CA TRP A 130 7.17 -0.80 20.72
C TRP A 130 6.09 0.22 20.36
N SER A 131 5.59 0.99 21.33
CA SER A 131 4.86 2.21 21.01
C SER A 131 5.82 3.25 20.43
N THR A 132 5.50 3.74 19.24
CA THR A 132 6.13 4.92 18.64
C THR A 132 5.14 6.08 18.78
N THR A 133 5.29 6.84 19.86
CA THR A 133 4.74 8.22 19.96
C THR A 133 5.63 9.18 19.21
#